data_AF-A0A3C1QWD8-F1
#
_entry.id   AF-A0A3C1QWD8-F1
#
_cell.length_a   1.000
_cell.length_b   1.000
_cell.length_c   1.000
_cell.angle_alpha   90.00
_cell.angle_beta   90.00
_cell.angle_gamma   90.00
#
_symmetry.space_group_name_H-M   'P 1'
#
loop_
_entity.id
_entity.type
_entity.pdbx_description
1 polymer ?
#
loop_
_entity_poly.entity_id
_entity_poly.type
_entity_poly.pdbx_seq_one_letter_code
_entity_poly.pdbx_strand_id
1 'polypeptide(L)'
;MNRSRSFLSSGLVLLASLFGFGPGDLSAQSHDPRYELGIRERRQELAWFDASEDARAAGVPALEQAVTSFFGLRLDEAGRQLDRAWLAMAERSDDAIARAVARYSTRTASRWLDVDRPTIDPRLEAFYAAGDELPLDGTIRFSITANDSSRSILARTEATVATAIEGIDWTVRDVPAGDHRLTTTLIIGDRTWTFPEIGLSFSRDRDGRLAEVTNGLAALRKLAKEERASDEEQEESTEEALRATGAATLGLLQGLLEDLAGGDVLETDYPADRLLADAERLIADRGSPLALHRERRGSDLWLNLSADRRRQTIRLRAPTQAEGALPVLIALHGAGGSENMFFDAYGAGRLVEMGVERGWLVVAPRQTVLGLPADLPRLLDAIEKFQPIDRSRVLLVGHSMGAAQAIRQTGSYPDRVRAVAAVGGGGSIPANADVRGVRFLVAAGDRDFGRRQARALADRLERVGAAVTWIEFEQTEHLGVMQVSLERVFEFLDDAVR
;
A
#
# COMPACT_ATOMS: atom_id res chain seq x y z
N MET A 1 -8.39 -2.80 -48.87
CA MET A 1 -9.38 -2.49 -47.82
C MET A 1 -8.83 -3.01 -46.51
N ASN A 2 -8.27 -2.11 -45.70
CA ASN A 2 -7.53 -2.43 -44.49
C ASN A 2 -8.07 -1.54 -43.36
N ARG A 3 -8.79 -2.14 -42.39
CA ARG A 3 -9.16 -1.50 -41.12
C ARG A 3 -9.11 -2.56 -40.03
N SER A 4 -8.04 -2.54 -39.24
CA SER A 4 -7.94 -3.18 -37.92
C SER A 4 -6.56 -2.88 -37.35
N ARG A 5 -6.45 -1.81 -36.55
CA ARG A 5 -5.39 -1.54 -35.55
C ARG A 5 -5.60 -0.13 -34.98
N SER A 6 -6.45 0.00 -33.95
CA SER A 6 -6.52 1.18 -33.08
C SER A 6 -7.50 0.93 -31.92
N PHE A 7 -7.17 -0.01 -31.03
CA PHE A 7 -7.92 -0.15 -29.76
C PHE A 7 -7.03 -0.34 -28.52
N LEU A 8 -5.71 -0.51 -28.69
CA LEU A 8 -4.77 -0.74 -27.57
C LEU A 8 -3.91 0.48 -27.19
N SER A 9 -3.81 1.50 -28.03
CA SER A 9 -2.96 2.67 -27.76
C SER A 9 -3.67 3.79 -27.00
N SER A 10 -5.00 3.87 -27.06
CA SER A 10 -5.77 4.99 -26.51
C SER A 10 -6.15 4.81 -25.04
N GLY A 11 -6.14 3.57 -24.52
CA GLY A 11 -6.43 3.29 -23.11
C GLY A 11 -5.25 3.58 -22.17
N LEU A 12 -4.01 3.38 -22.62
CA LEU A 12 -2.82 3.58 -21.79
C LEU A 12 -2.46 5.06 -21.56
N VAL A 13 -2.77 5.92 -22.53
CA VAL A 13 -2.46 7.36 -22.45
C VAL A 13 -3.46 8.07 -21.51
N LEU A 14 -4.69 7.56 -21.37
CA LEU A 14 -5.67 8.12 -20.45
C LEU A 14 -5.36 7.83 -18.97
N LEU A 15 -4.56 6.79 -18.67
CA LEU A 15 -4.12 6.50 -17.31
C LEU A 15 -3.11 7.53 -16.76
N ALA A 16 -2.33 8.21 -17.61
CA ALA A 16 -1.29 9.13 -17.15
C ALA A 16 -1.84 10.49 -16.69
N SER A 17 -3.04 10.89 -17.14
CA SER A 17 -3.68 12.16 -16.83
C SER A 17 -4.61 12.13 -15.60
N LEU A 18 -4.78 10.97 -14.96
CA LEU A 18 -5.68 10.79 -13.78
C LEU A 18 -4.93 10.80 -12.43
N PHE A 19 -3.61 10.98 -12.43
CA PHE A 19 -2.79 10.97 -11.21
C PHE A 19 -2.38 12.38 -10.71
N GLY A 20 -3.13 13.42 -11.10
CA GLY A 20 -2.97 14.77 -10.58
C GLY A 20 -4.27 15.54 -10.68
N PHE A 21 -5.00 15.66 -9.58
CA PHE A 21 -6.08 16.64 -9.48
C PHE A 21 -5.46 18.03 -9.25
N GLY A 22 -5.67 18.94 -10.21
CA GLY A 22 -5.47 20.37 -10.00
C GLY A 22 -6.64 20.97 -9.20
N PRO A 23 -6.47 22.15 -8.59
CA PRO A 23 -7.46 22.72 -7.68
C PRO A 23 -8.62 23.28 -8.50
N GLY A 24 -9.82 22.73 -8.27
CA GLY A 24 -11.06 23.20 -8.86
C GLY A 24 -12.24 22.83 -7.98
N ASP A 25 -12.91 23.85 -7.46
CA ASP A 25 -14.08 23.81 -6.58
C ASP A 25 -15.11 22.72 -6.94
N LEU A 26 -15.39 21.83 -5.98
CA LEU A 26 -16.66 21.10 -5.89
C LEU A 26 -17.03 20.90 -4.41
N SER A 27 -17.95 21.74 -3.93
CA SER A 27 -18.70 21.54 -2.69
C SER A 27 -19.69 20.39 -2.83
N ALA A 28 -19.18 19.18 -2.67
CA ALA A 28 -19.87 17.97 -2.21
C ALA A 28 -18.74 17.04 -1.78
N GLN A 29 -18.71 16.59 -0.52
CA GLN A 29 -17.67 15.73 0.04
C GLN A 29 -17.54 14.45 -0.80
N SER A 30 -16.66 14.49 -1.80
CA SER A 30 -16.40 13.40 -2.72
C SER A 30 -15.61 12.33 -1.98
N HIS A 31 -16.13 11.11 -1.93
CA HIS A 31 -15.40 9.94 -1.42
C HIS A 31 -14.04 9.89 -2.12
N ASP A 32 -12.94 9.57 -1.41
CA ASP A 32 -11.79 9.01 -2.11
C ASP A 32 -12.11 7.53 -2.38
N PRO A 33 -12.46 7.15 -3.63
CA PRO A 33 -12.87 5.79 -3.91
C PRO A 33 -11.68 4.83 -3.79
N ARG A 34 -10.43 5.31 -3.86
CA ARG A 34 -9.24 4.46 -3.69
C ARG A 34 -9.12 3.97 -2.26
N TYR A 35 -9.33 4.84 -1.27
CA TYR A 35 -9.36 4.45 0.13
C TYR A 35 -10.43 3.38 0.39
N GLU A 36 -11.64 3.60 -0.13
CA GLU A 36 -12.77 2.69 0.03
C GLU A 36 -12.58 1.33 -0.62
N LEU A 37 -11.88 1.28 -1.75
CA LEU A 37 -11.48 0.04 -2.39
C LEU A 37 -10.41 -0.68 -1.56
N GLY A 38 -9.39 0.02 -1.07
CA GLY A 38 -8.31 -0.57 -0.27
C GLY A 38 -8.82 -1.23 1.01
N ILE A 39 -9.72 -0.57 1.76
CA ILE A 39 -10.29 -1.18 2.98
C ILE A 39 -11.17 -2.40 2.69
N ARG A 40 -11.87 -2.42 1.54
CA ARG A 40 -12.73 -3.55 1.12
C ARG A 40 -11.91 -4.72 0.61
N GLU A 41 -10.86 -4.45 -0.15
CA GLU A 41 -9.89 -5.45 -0.58
C GLU A 41 -9.27 -6.11 0.64
N ARG A 42 -8.69 -5.32 1.57
CA ARG A 42 -8.12 -5.86 2.81
C ARG A 42 -9.12 -6.70 3.61
N ARG A 43 -10.37 -6.25 3.72
CA ARG A 43 -11.44 -6.99 4.41
C ARG A 43 -11.71 -8.34 3.73
N GLN A 44 -11.76 -8.36 2.40
CA GLN A 44 -11.94 -9.58 1.62
C GLN A 44 -10.73 -10.51 1.78
N GLU A 45 -9.50 -10.00 1.71
CA GLU A 45 -8.28 -10.77 1.86
C GLU A 45 -8.15 -11.40 3.25
N LEU A 46 -8.57 -10.69 4.31
CA LEU A 46 -8.62 -11.25 5.66
C LEU A 46 -9.62 -12.42 5.74
N ALA A 47 -10.82 -12.25 5.15
CA ALA A 47 -11.81 -13.33 5.11
C ALA A 47 -11.34 -14.54 4.29
N TRP A 48 -10.51 -14.31 3.26
CA TRP A 48 -9.94 -15.40 2.46
C TRP A 48 -9.16 -16.40 3.32
N PHE A 49 -8.38 -15.94 4.31
CA PHE A 49 -7.56 -16.83 5.14
C PHE A 49 -8.38 -17.86 5.90
N ASP A 50 -9.57 -17.48 6.38
CA ASP A 50 -10.45 -18.34 7.17
C ASP A 50 -11.50 -19.08 6.33
N ALA A 51 -11.73 -18.66 5.09
CA ALA A 51 -12.74 -19.23 4.21
C ALA A 51 -12.41 -20.66 3.75
N SER A 52 -13.46 -21.48 3.61
CA SER A 52 -13.38 -22.79 2.97
C SER A 52 -13.05 -22.66 1.47
N GLU A 53 -12.59 -23.74 0.85
CA GLU A 53 -12.33 -23.78 -0.60
C GLU A 53 -13.58 -23.42 -1.40
N ASP A 54 -14.74 -23.99 -1.04
CA ASP A 54 -16.03 -23.70 -1.69
C ASP A 54 -16.43 -22.21 -1.53
N ALA A 55 -16.22 -21.62 -0.35
CA ALA A 55 -16.53 -20.22 -0.10
C ALA A 55 -15.61 -19.27 -0.88
N ARG A 56 -14.31 -19.61 -1.00
CA ARG A 56 -13.36 -18.89 -1.87
C ARG A 56 -13.81 -18.98 -3.32
N ALA A 57 -14.09 -20.19 -3.81
CA ALA A 57 -14.56 -20.44 -5.18
C ALA A 57 -15.82 -19.65 -5.51
N ALA A 58 -16.76 -19.54 -4.57
CA ALA A 58 -17.98 -18.75 -4.71
C ALA A 58 -17.72 -17.23 -4.83
N GLY A 59 -16.64 -16.72 -4.22
CA GLY A 59 -16.26 -15.31 -4.29
C GLY A 59 -15.52 -14.91 -5.57
N VAL A 60 -14.86 -15.85 -6.24
CA VAL A 60 -14.00 -15.59 -7.42
C VAL A 60 -14.70 -14.85 -8.56
N PRO A 61 -15.94 -15.18 -8.97
CA PRO A 61 -16.63 -14.44 -10.04
C PRO A 61 -16.88 -12.97 -9.70
N ALA A 62 -17.03 -12.63 -8.41
CA ALA A 62 -17.17 -11.24 -7.98
C ALA A 62 -15.82 -10.52 -8.03
N LEU A 63 -14.72 -11.16 -7.62
CA LEU A 63 -13.38 -10.60 -7.76
C LEU A 63 -13.01 -10.29 -9.22
N GLU A 64 -13.31 -11.18 -10.17
CA GLU A 64 -13.12 -10.92 -11.61
C GLU A 64 -13.86 -9.65 -12.08
N GLN A 65 -15.09 -9.47 -11.59
CA GLN A 65 -15.91 -8.29 -11.89
C GLN A 65 -15.36 -7.03 -11.20
N ALA A 66 -14.82 -7.16 -9.99
CA ALA A 66 -14.17 -6.05 -9.28
C ALA A 66 -12.99 -5.51 -10.09
N VAL A 67 -12.10 -6.40 -10.55
CA VAL A 67 -10.95 -6.04 -11.38
C VAL A 67 -11.37 -5.42 -12.71
N THR A 68 -12.34 -6.03 -13.39
CA THR A 68 -12.89 -5.49 -14.65
C THR A 68 -13.50 -4.09 -14.45
N SER A 69 -14.13 -3.84 -13.30
CA SER A 69 -14.77 -2.56 -13.00
C SER A 69 -13.77 -1.50 -12.59
N PHE A 70 -12.72 -1.87 -11.84
CA PHE A 70 -11.61 -0.98 -11.49
C PHE A 70 -10.92 -0.44 -12.74
N PHE A 71 -10.49 -1.31 -13.66
CA PHE A 71 -9.87 -0.87 -14.92
C PHE A 71 -10.85 -0.18 -15.86
N GLY A 72 -12.15 -0.39 -15.67
CA GLY A 72 -13.22 0.36 -16.34
C GLY A 72 -13.58 1.69 -15.70
N LEU A 73 -12.86 2.13 -14.65
CA LEU A 73 -13.11 3.33 -13.85
C LEU A 73 -14.50 3.40 -13.20
N ARG A 74 -15.13 2.23 -12.98
CA ARG A 74 -16.39 2.08 -12.24
C ARG A 74 -16.06 1.67 -10.80
N LEU A 75 -15.56 2.63 -10.02
CA LEU A 75 -14.97 2.37 -8.70
C LEU A 75 -16.01 1.98 -7.64
N ASP A 76 -17.22 2.52 -7.73
CA ASP A 76 -18.37 2.12 -6.91
C ASP A 76 -18.76 0.65 -7.17
N GLU A 77 -18.79 0.25 -8.45
CA GLU A 77 -19.05 -1.14 -8.85
C GLU A 77 -17.91 -2.06 -8.41
N ALA A 78 -16.66 -1.63 -8.52
CA ALA A 78 -15.53 -2.40 -8.03
C ALA A 78 -15.67 -2.69 -6.53
N GLY A 79 -16.04 -1.69 -5.72
CA GLY A 79 -16.27 -1.89 -4.28
C GLY A 79 -17.47 -2.79 -3.99
N ARG A 80 -18.57 -2.66 -4.73
CA ARG A 80 -19.73 -3.57 -4.62
C ARG A 80 -19.33 -5.02 -4.85
N GLN A 81 -18.43 -5.27 -5.81
CA GLN A 81 -17.98 -6.61 -6.15
C GLN A 81 -16.96 -7.16 -5.15
N LEU A 82 -16.09 -6.33 -4.58
CA LEU A 82 -15.26 -6.71 -3.42
C LEU A 82 -16.12 -7.10 -2.21
N ASP A 83 -17.18 -6.34 -1.92
CA ASP A 83 -18.12 -6.67 -0.84
C ASP A 83 -18.84 -8.00 -1.10
N ARG A 84 -19.25 -8.28 -2.34
CA ARG A 84 -19.86 -9.57 -2.73
C ARG A 84 -18.89 -10.73 -2.55
N ALA A 85 -17.62 -10.56 -2.93
CA ALA A 85 -16.60 -11.58 -2.72
C ALA A 85 -16.39 -11.84 -1.22
N TRP A 86 -16.28 -10.77 -0.42
CA TRP A 86 -16.19 -10.87 1.03
C TRP A 86 -17.39 -11.60 1.66
N LEU A 87 -18.61 -11.26 1.25
CA LEU A 87 -19.84 -11.91 1.75
C LEU A 87 -19.89 -13.40 1.41
N ALA A 88 -19.43 -13.79 0.21
CA ALA A 88 -19.32 -15.20 -0.16
C ALA A 88 -18.31 -15.95 0.72
N MET A 89 -17.12 -15.36 0.92
CA MET A 89 -16.05 -15.94 1.76
C MET A 89 -16.43 -16.03 3.24
N ALA A 90 -17.18 -15.05 3.72
CA ALA A 90 -17.69 -15.02 5.08
C ALA A 90 -18.99 -15.85 5.26
N GLU A 91 -19.46 -16.52 4.21
CA GLU A 91 -20.71 -17.31 4.18
C GLU A 91 -21.94 -16.52 4.65
N ARG A 92 -22.00 -15.25 4.25
CA ARG A 92 -23.02 -14.26 4.65
C ARG A 92 -23.83 -13.70 3.50
N SER A 93 -23.72 -14.30 2.31
CA SER A 93 -24.43 -13.86 1.11
C SER A 93 -25.95 -13.72 1.30
N ASP A 94 -26.56 -14.59 2.13
CA ASP A 94 -28.01 -14.57 2.37
C ASP A 94 -28.43 -13.63 3.52
N ASP A 95 -27.49 -13.11 4.32
CA ASP A 95 -27.78 -12.20 5.44
C ASP A 95 -27.95 -10.75 4.94
N ALA A 96 -29.20 -10.28 4.90
CA ALA A 96 -29.54 -8.93 4.45
C ALA A 96 -28.86 -7.82 5.28
N ILE A 97 -28.66 -8.02 6.58
CA ILE A 97 -27.98 -7.06 7.44
C ILE A 97 -26.48 -7.06 7.12
N ALA A 98 -25.87 -8.22 6.89
CA ALA A 98 -24.48 -8.29 6.47
C ALA A 98 -24.26 -7.60 5.11
N ARG A 99 -25.18 -7.76 4.16
CA ARG A 99 -25.15 -7.06 2.86
C ARG A 99 -25.29 -5.55 3.03
N ALA A 100 -26.19 -5.09 3.90
CA ALA A 100 -26.31 -3.67 4.23
C ALA A 100 -25.00 -3.15 4.88
N VAL A 101 -24.43 -3.85 5.85
CA VAL A 101 -23.17 -3.45 6.51
C VAL A 101 -21.98 -3.38 5.56
N ALA A 102 -21.89 -4.27 4.56
CA ALA A 102 -20.80 -4.25 3.57
C ALA A 102 -20.75 -2.92 2.77
N ARG A 103 -21.94 -2.45 2.40
CA ARG A 103 -22.14 -1.24 1.60
C ARG A 103 -21.72 0.04 2.30
N TYR A 104 -21.80 0.08 3.62
CA TYR A 104 -21.57 1.30 4.40
C TYR A 104 -20.15 1.37 4.97
N SER A 105 -19.67 2.60 5.10
CA SER A 105 -18.37 2.91 5.70
C SER A 105 -18.50 4.03 6.71
N THR A 106 -17.60 4.03 7.69
CA THR A 106 -17.50 5.11 8.67
C THR A 106 -16.72 6.29 8.09
N ARG A 107 -17.24 7.49 8.26
CA ARG A 107 -16.67 8.77 7.81
C ARG A 107 -16.50 9.70 9.00
N THR A 108 -15.54 10.62 8.86
CA THR A 108 -15.26 11.73 9.77
C THR A 108 -14.61 12.82 8.94
N ALA A 109 -14.86 14.10 9.25
CA ALA A 109 -14.31 15.25 8.54
C ALA A 109 -12.79 15.34 8.67
N SER A 110 -12.24 14.83 9.78
CA SER A 110 -10.79 14.70 9.94
C SER A 110 -10.43 13.36 10.57
N ARG A 111 -9.28 12.82 10.15
CA ARG A 111 -8.66 11.62 10.71
C ARG A 111 -7.39 11.92 11.51
N TRP A 112 -7.03 13.20 11.64
CA TRP A 112 -5.90 13.63 12.44
C TRP A 112 -6.30 14.80 13.33
N LEU A 113 -6.53 14.49 14.59
CA LEU A 113 -7.10 15.40 15.57
C LEU A 113 -6.01 15.96 16.50
N ASP A 114 -6.25 17.16 17.01
CA ASP A 114 -5.50 17.68 18.14
C ASP A 114 -6.14 17.15 19.44
N VAL A 115 -5.34 16.65 20.38
CA VAL A 115 -5.85 16.15 21.67
C VAL A 115 -6.60 17.24 22.45
N ASP A 116 -6.24 18.50 22.27
CA ASP A 116 -6.85 19.64 22.95
C ASP A 116 -8.13 20.12 22.23
N ARG A 117 -8.40 19.61 21.03
CA ARG A 117 -9.64 19.85 20.24
C ARG A 117 -10.29 18.51 19.85
N PRO A 118 -10.79 17.74 20.81
CA PRO A 118 -11.07 16.31 20.61
C PRO A 118 -12.48 16.06 20.05
N THR A 119 -12.97 16.92 19.16
CA THR A 119 -14.28 16.71 18.51
C THR A 119 -14.11 15.92 17.23
N ILE A 120 -14.88 14.85 17.09
CA ILE A 120 -14.97 14.01 15.90
C ILE A 120 -16.44 13.90 15.47
N ASP A 121 -16.68 13.80 14.16
CA ASP A 121 -18.00 13.72 13.56
C ASP A 121 -18.24 12.37 12.85
N PRO A 122 -18.22 11.23 13.57
CA PRO A 122 -18.42 9.94 12.94
C PRO A 122 -19.82 9.85 12.32
N ARG A 123 -19.87 9.41 11.07
CA ARG A 123 -21.11 9.14 10.36
C ARG A 123 -21.02 7.90 9.48
N LEU A 124 -22.15 7.25 9.22
CA LEU A 124 -22.26 6.13 8.31
C LEU A 124 -22.71 6.61 6.94
N GLU A 125 -21.97 6.22 5.91
CA GLU A 125 -22.27 6.58 4.54
C GLU A 125 -22.18 5.36 3.61
N ALA A 126 -23.17 5.21 2.74
CA ALA A 126 -23.17 4.15 1.74
C ALA A 126 -22.16 4.47 0.62
N PHE A 127 -21.29 3.51 0.29
CA PHE A 127 -20.30 3.67 -0.78
C PHE A 127 -20.92 3.57 -2.18
N TYR A 128 -21.99 2.80 -2.35
CA TYR A 128 -22.76 2.69 -3.60
C TYR A 128 -24.26 2.80 -3.35
N ALA A 129 -25.02 3.20 -4.38
CA ALA A 129 -26.41 3.64 -4.21
C ALA A 129 -27.47 2.52 -4.06
N ALA A 130 -27.21 1.30 -4.55
CA ALA A 130 -28.21 0.23 -4.58
C ALA A 130 -27.80 -0.96 -3.71
N GLY A 131 -28.68 -1.40 -2.82
CA GLY A 131 -28.47 -2.57 -1.96
C GLY A 131 -29.47 -2.62 -0.81
N ASP A 132 -29.28 -3.57 0.11
CA ASP A 132 -30.00 -3.60 1.38
C ASP A 132 -29.68 -2.36 2.22
N GLU A 133 -30.63 -1.96 3.05
CA GLU A 133 -30.56 -0.78 3.92
C GLU A 133 -30.37 -1.19 5.38
N LEU A 134 -29.72 -0.33 6.16
CA LEU A 134 -29.56 -0.55 7.59
C LEU A 134 -30.91 -0.33 8.33
N PRO A 135 -31.25 -1.14 9.35
CA PRO A 135 -32.45 -0.93 10.14
C PRO A 135 -32.29 0.30 11.03
N LEU A 136 -33.11 1.32 10.78
CA LEU A 136 -32.94 2.67 11.35
C LEU A 136 -33.02 2.73 12.88
N ASP A 137 -33.72 1.79 13.51
CA ASP A 137 -33.86 1.63 14.96
C ASP A 137 -32.73 0.79 15.60
N GLY A 138 -31.86 0.19 14.79
CA GLY A 138 -30.64 -0.47 15.25
C GLY A 138 -29.70 0.50 15.98
N THR A 139 -28.82 -0.03 16.83
CA THR A 139 -27.84 0.78 17.56
C THR A 139 -26.48 0.71 16.85
N ILE A 140 -25.90 1.86 16.55
CA ILE A 140 -24.51 1.99 16.11
C ILE A 140 -23.65 2.38 17.31
N ARG A 141 -22.59 1.61 17.54
CA ARG A 141 -21.52 1.94 18.48
C ARG A 141 -20.28 2.36 17.69
N PHE A 142 -19.83 3.59 17.91
CA PHE A 142 -18.51 4.07 17.51
C PHE A 142 -17.56 3.88 18.69
N SER A 143 -16.36 3.35 18.43
CA SER A 143 -15.34 3.14 19.49
C SER A 143 -13.96 3.46 18.97
N ILE A 144 -13.24 4.32 19.69
CA ILE A 144 -11.81 4.55 19.48
C ILE A 144 -11.08 3.47 20.26
N THR A 145 -10.28 2.67 19.55
CA THR A 145 -9.51 1.57 20.12
C THR A 145 -8.02 1.78 19.92
N ALA A 146 -7.22 1.43 20.92
CA ALA A 146 -5.76 1.44 20.82
C ALA A 146 -5.30 0.58 19.63
N ASN A 147 -4.33 1.08 18.86
CA ASN A 147 -3.74 0.35 17.73
C ASN A 147 -2.56 -0.52 18.19
N ASP A 148 -2.76 -1.29 19.25
CA ASP A 148 -1.81 -2.25 19.80
C ASP A 148 -2.45 -3.65 19.91
N SER A 149 -1.71 -4.60 20.47
CA SER A 149 -2.21 -5.97 20.67
C SER A 149 -3.36 -6.06 21.68
N SER A 150 -3.56 -5.07 22.55
CA SER A 150 -4.65 -5.04 23.52
C SER A 150 -5.99 -4.70 22.87
N ARG A 151 -5.96 -3.88 21.80
CA ARG A 151 -7.16 -3.32 21.14
C ARG A 151 -8.15 -2.71 22.14
N SER A 152 -7.66 -2.15 23.25
CA SER A 152 -8.51 -1.62 24.31
C SER A 152 -9.37 -0.46 23.83
N ILE A 153 -10.64 -0.41 24.25
CA ILE A 153 -11.53 0.71 23.96
C ILE A 153 -11.12 1.90 24.83
N LEU A 154 -10.69 2.98 24.18
CA LEU A 154 -10.26 4.23 24.80
C LEU A 154 -11.45 5.18 25.01
N ALA A 155 -12.35 5.24 24.04
CA ALA A 155 -13.58 6.02 24.13
C ALA A 155 -14.67 5.38 23.25
N ARG A 156 -15.95 5.60 23.60
CA ARG A 156 -17.07 5.14 22.80
C ARG A 156 -18.27 6.07 22.89
N THR A 157 -19.08 6.05 21.85
CA THR A 157 -20.41 6.66 21.80
C THR A 157 -21.39 5.73 21.07
N GLU A 158 -22.68 5.88 21.34
CA GLU A 158 -23.74 5.10 20.73
C GLU A 158 -24.85 6.02 20.23
N ALA A 159 -25.46 5.64 19.10
CA ALA A 159 -26.64 6.30 18.57
C ALA A 159 -27.50 5.31 17.78
N THR A 160 -28.70 5.74 17.40
CA THR A 160 -29.49 4.97 16.42
C THR A 160 -28.80 4.99 15.05
N VAL A 161 -29.11 4.01 14.20
CA VAL A 161 -28.64 4.00 12.81
C VAL A 161 -29.06 5.29 12.08
N ALA A 162 -30.30 5.77 12.29
CA ALA A 162 -30.76 7.02 11.68
C ALA A 162 -29.86 8.21 12.05
N THR A 163 -29.57 8.37 13.34
CA THR A 163 -28.66 9.43 13.82
C THR A 163 -27.23 9.23 13.33
N ALA A 164 -26.74 7.99 13.27
CA ALA A 164 -25.40 7.71 12.76
C ALA A 164 -25.25 8.03 11.26
N ILE A 165 -26.32 7.93 10.46
CA ILE A 165 -26.31 8.33 9.05
C ILE A 165 -26.26 9.86 8.92
N GLU A 166 -26.99 10.59 9.76
CA GLU A 166 -26.95 12.06 9.80
C GLU A 166 -25.58 12.58 10.30
N GLY A 167 -24.95 11.84 11.20
CA GLY A 167 -23.67 12.17 11.82
C GLY A 167 -23.83 12.60 13.27
N ILE A 168 -22.80 12.32 14.08
CA ILE A 168 -22.79 12.59 15.52
C ILE A 168 -21.70 13.59 15.82
N ASP A 169 -22.01 14.68 16.50
CA ASP A 169 -20.99 15.53 17.12
C ASP A 169 -20.51 14.85 18.42
N TRP A 170 -19.31 14.27 18.38
CA TRP A 170 -18.74 13.52 19.48
C TRP A 170 -17.49 14.21 20.03
N THR A 171 -17.61 14.83 21.21
CA THR A 171 -16.45 15.27 21.98
C THR A 171 -15.84 14.08 22.73
N VAL A 172 -14.67 13.65 22.27
CA VAL A 172 -13.87 12.59 22.87
C VAL A 172 -13.11 13.15 24.08
N ARG A 173 -12.96 12.38 25.15
CA ARG A 173 -12.13 12.75 26.30
C ARG A 173 -11.16 11.64 26.61
N ASP A 174 -10.02 11.99 27.20
CA ASP A 174 -9.04 11.06 27.74
C ASP A 174 -8.43 10.08 26.73
N VAL A 175 -8.49 10.40 25.42
CA VAL A 175 -7.76 9.64 24.40
C VAL A 175 -6.32 10.17 24.32
N PRO A 176 -5.30 9.33 24.55
CA PRO A 176 -3.92 9.75 24.48
C PRO A 176 -3.50 10.07 23.05
N ALA A 177 -2.46 10.90 22.91
CA ALA A 177 -1.77 11.05 21.62
C ALA A 177 -1.27 9.70 21.11
N GLY A 178 -1.27 9.54 19.80
CA GLY A 178 -0.92 8.32 19.08
C GLY A 178 -1.88 8.00 17.96
N ASP A 179 -1.54 6.96 17.22
CA ASP A 179 -2.35 6.43 16.12
C ASP A 179 -3.27 5.33 16.66
N HIS A 180 -4.58 5.50 16.49
CA HIS A 180 -5.64 4.63 16.99
C HIS A 180 -6.52 4.14 15.83
N ARG A 181 -7.53 3.34 16.16
CA ARG A 181 -8.56 2.90 15.21
C ARG A 181 -9.92 3.41 15.62
N LEU A 182 -10.72 3.87 14.66
CA LEU A 182 -12.15 4.06 14.83
C LEU A 182 -12.85 2.80 14.33
N THR A 183 -13.42 2.06 15.28
CA THR A 183 -14.23 0.87 15.03
C THR A 183 -15.72 1.24 15.06
N THR A 184 -16.51 0.60 14.22
CA THR A 184 -17.96 0.84 14.16
C THR A 184 -18.67 -0.50 14.16
N THR A 185 -19.68 -0.63 15.01
CA THR A 185 -20.45 -1.87 15.20
C THR A 185 -21.94 -1.56 15.18
N LEU A 186 -22.69 -2.33 14.38
CA LEU A 186 -24.15 -2.39 14.43
C LEU A 186 -24.58 -3.43 15.44
N ILE A 187 -25.57 -3.11 16.27
CA ILE A 187 -26.14 -3.96 17.31
C ILE A 187 -27.65 -4.00 17.10
N ILE A 188 -28.20 -5.21 16.95
CA ILE A 188 -29.64 -5.47 16.84
C ILE A 188 -29.97 -6.66 17.73
N GLY A 189 -30.70 -6.42 18.82
CA GLY A 189 -30.93 -7.44 19.84
C GLY A 189 -29.60 -7.91 20.45
N ASP A 190 -29.30 -9.20 20.32
CA ASP A 190 -28.06 -9.85 20.78
C ASP A 190 -27.00 -10.01 19.68
N ARG A 191 -27.31 -9.64 18.43
CA ARG A 191 -26.42 -9.79 17.28
C ARG A 191 -25.63 -8.53 17.00
N THR A 192 -24.38 -8.71 16.53
CA THR A 192 -23.49 -7.61 16.16
C THR A 192 -22.86 -7.81 14.78
N TRP A 193 -22.63 -6.70 14.08
CA TRP A 193 -21.93 -6.67 12.80
C TRP A 193 -20.91 -5.53 12.80
N THR A 194 -19.70 -5.81 12.36
CA THR A 194 -18.59 -4.85 12.35
C THR A 194 -18.42 -4.28 10.95
N PHE A 195 -18.31 -2.96 10.88
CA PHE A 195 -17.94 -2.23 9.65
C PHE A 195 -16.41 -2.23 9.50
N PRO A 196 -15.87 -1.90 8.31
CA PRO A 196 -14.43 -1.68 8.17
C PRO A 196 -13.92 -0.66 9.20
N GLU A 197 -12.82 -0.98 9.89
CA GLU A 197 -12.13 -0.04 10.78
C GLU A 197 -11.38 1.01 9.95
N ILE A 198 -11.28 2.24 10.45
CA ILE A 198 -10.47 3.31 9.84
C ILE A 198 -9.41 3.82 10.82
N GLY A 199 -8.30 4.32 10.30
CA GLY A 199 -7.25 4.97 11.09
C GLY A 199 -7.70 6.33 11.64
N LEU A 200 -7.28 6.64 12.87
CA LEU A 200 -7.52 7.91 13.52
C LEU A 200 -6.31 8.29 14.37
N SER A 201 -5.70 9.44 14.10
CA SER A 201 -4.49 9.89 14.79
C SER A 201 -4.80 11.06 15.71
N PHE A 202 -4.16 11.10 16.87
CA PHE A 202 -4.24 12.21 17.81
C PHE A 202 -2.85 12.73 18.12
N SER A 203 -2.63 14.03 17.97
CA SER A 203 -1.35 14.66 18.31
C SER A 203 -1.55 15.80 19.30
N ARG A 204 -0.56 16.00 20.17
CA ARG A 204 -0.44 17.23 20.98
C ARG A 204 0.11 18.35 20.13
N ASP A 205 -0.48 19.54 20.23
CA ASP A 205 -0.05 20.73 19.48
C ASP A 205 0.15 20.42 17.99
N ARG A 206 -0.87 19.81 17.37
CA ARG A 206 -0.81 19.30 16.00
C ARG A 206 -0.37 20.39 15.04
N ASP A 207 -1.04 21.53 15.11
CA ASP A 207 -0.85 22.65 14.19
C ASP A 207 0.51 23.33 14.41
N GLY A 208 0.94 23.50 15.67
CA GLY A 208 2.24 24.07 16.01
C GLY A 208 3.40 23.18 15.55
N ARG A 209 3.32 21.88 15.82
CA ARG A 209 4.33 20.91 15.37
C ARG A 209 4.40 20.79 13.85
N LEU A 210 3.27 20.84 13.15
CA LEU A 210 3.26 20.87 11.69
C LEU A 210 3.92 22.14 11.13
N ALA A 211 3.70 23.31 11.76
CA ALA A 211 4.39 24.53 11.38
C ALA A 211 5.91 24.43 11.57
N GLU A 212 6.38 23.76 12.63
CA GLU A 212 7.81 23.49 12.83
C GLU A 212 8.38 22.54 11.78
N VAL A 213 7.60 21.55 11.32
CA VAL A 213 7.98 20.70 10.18
C VAL A 213 8.22 21.53 8.92
N THR A 214 7.31 22.45 8.61
CA THR A 214 7.42 23.36 7.46
C THR A 214 8.67 24.24 7.55
N ASN A 215 8.94 24.82 8.72
CA ASN A 215 10.14 25.62 8.98
C ASN A 215 11.42 24.79 8.86
N GLY A 216 11.43 23.59 9.44
CA GLY A 216 12.54 22.65 9.37
C GLY A 216 12.89 22.26 7.95
N LEU A 217 11.90 22.00 7.09
CA LEU A 217 12.15 21.71 5.68
C LEU A 217 12.76 22.89 4.94
N ALA A 218 12.28 24.11 5.18
CA ALA A 218 12.85 25.31 4.59
C ALA A 218 14.33 25.48 4.99
N ALA A 219 14.67 25.22 6.26
CA ALA A 219 16.04 25.24 6.75
C ALA A 219 16.93 24.16 6.09
N LEU A 220 16.46 22.92 5.99
CA LEU A 220 17.21 21.84 5.32
C LEU A 220 17.43 22.11 3.83
N ARG A 221 16.43 22.66 3.13
CA ARG A 221 16.57 23.04 1.71
C ARG A 221 17.59 24.16 1.53
N LYS A 222 17.66 25.11 2.46
CA LYS A 222 18.65 26.18 2.45
C LYS A 222 20.07 25.62 2.66
N LEU A 223 20.26 24.75 3.65
CA LEU A 223 21.55 24.08 3.91
C LEU A 223 22.04 23.32 2.67
N ALA A 224 21.17 22.51 2.05
CA ALA A 224 21.53 21.75 0.85
C ALA A 224 21.89 22.64 -0.36
N LYS A 225 21.36 23.87 -0.42
CA LYS A 225 21.72 24.84 -1.47
C LYS A 225 23.08 25.48 -1.22
N GLU A 226 23.38 25.79 0.04
CA GLU A 226 24.66 26.38 0.45
C GLU A 226 25.82 25.38 0.24
N GLU A 227 25.63 24.11 0.58
CA GLU A 227 26.60 23.03 0.34
C GLU A 227 26.85 22.80 -1.16
N ARG A 228 25.81 22.85 -2.00
CA ARG A 228 26.01 22.70 -3.47
C ARG A 228 26.75 23.86 -4.12
N ALA A 229 26.74 25.04 -3.50
CA ALA A 229 27.45 26.20 -4.03
C ALA A 229 28.95 26.18 -3.69
N SER A 230 29.40 25.35 -2.75
CA SER A 230 30.81 25.20 -2.39
C SER A 230 31.57 24.15 -3.21
N ASP A 231 30.88 23.20 -3.84
CA ASP A 231 31.47 21.93 -4.28
C ASP A 231 31.23 21.59 -5.77
N GLU A 232 31.18 22.59 -6.66
CA GLU A 232 30.79 22.43 -8.09
C GLU A 232 31.60 21.39 -8.92
N GLU A 233 32.70 20.83 -8.39
CA GLU A 233 33.55 19.82 -9.08
C GLU A 233 33.76 18.49 -8.32
N GLN A 234 33.12 18.24 -7.17
CA GLN A 234 33.34 17.01 -6.37
C GLN A 234 32.18 16.00 -6.42
N GLU A 235 32.50 14.71 -6.31
CA GLU A 235 31.52 13.63 -6.17
C GLU A 235 30.73 13.79 -4.85
N GLU A 236 29.39 13.60 -4.91
CA GLU A 236 28.49 13.73 -3.75
C GLU A 236 28.94 12.81 -2.61
N SER A 237 29.21 13.38 -1.44
CA SER A 237 29.60 12.60 -0.27
C SER A 237 28.44 11.74 0.25
N THR A 238 28.73 10.67 1.00
CA THR A 238 27.65 9.84 1.60
C THR A 238 26.76 10.66 2.53
N GLU A 239 27.33 11.64 3.24
CA GLU A 239 26.59 12.51 4.15
C GLU A 239 25.66 13.46 3.38
N GLU A 240 26.12 14.06 2.29
CA GLU A 240 25.28 14.87 1.39
C GLU A 240 24.12 14.07 0.82
N ALA A 241 24.38 12.84 0.34
CA ALA A 241 23.33 11.98 -0.20
C ALA A 241 22.28 11.59 0.85
N LEU A 242 22.71 11.35 2.09
CA LEU A 242 21.82 11.10 3.22
C LEU A 242 20.97 12.34 3.54
N ARG A 243 21.58 13.52 3.63
CA ARG A 243 20.84 14.79 3.83
C ARG A 243 19.86 15.07 2.70
N ALA A 244 20.24 14.82 1.45
CA ALA A 244 19.38 14.98 0.29
C ALA A 244 18.17 14.04 0.33
N THR A 245 18.35 12.82 0.87
CA THR A 245 17.28 11.85 1.12
C THR A 245 16.38 12.27 2.27
N GLY A 246 16.91 12.73 3.40
CA GLY A 246 16.07 13.20 4.50
C GLY A 246 15.32 14.48 4.17
N ALA A 247 15.90 15.43 3.42
CA ALA A 247 15.17 16.61 2.95
C ALA A 247 14.05 16.25 1.95
N ALA A 248 14.25 15.21 1.13
CA ALA A 248 13.20 14.68 0.27
C ALA A 248 12.07 14.05 1.06
N THR A 249 12.45 13.24 2.05
CA THR A 249 11.54 12.50 2.91
C THR A 249 10.73 13.47 3.75
N LEU A 250 11.36 14.47 4.35
CA LEU A 250 10.67 15.52 5.09
C LEU A 250 9.66 16.27 4.22
N GLY A 251 9.98 16.51 2.94
CA GLY A 251 9.01 17.06 1.97
C GLY A 251 7.85 16.13 1.64
N LEU A 252 8.08 14.81 1.57
CA LEU A 252 7.01 13.81 1.44
C LEU A 252 6.11 13.82 2.69
N LEU A 253 6.71 13.76 3.87
CA LEU A 253 5.98 13.72 5.14
C LEU A 253 5.19 15.01 5.37
N GLN A 254 5.78 16.18 5.10
CA GLN A 254 5.07 17.46 5.17
C GLN A 254 3.82 17.44 4.29
N GLY A 255 3.92 17.04 3.03
CA GLY A 255 2.77 16.99 2.13
C GLY A 255 1.67 16.07 2.64
N LEU A 256 2.02 14.86 3.09
CA LEU A 256 1.06 13.92 3.69
C LEU A 256 0.38 14.52 4.93
N LEU A 257 1.14 15.18 5.81
CA LEU A 257 0.61 15.79 7.03
C LEU A 257 -0.28 17.02 6.72
N GLU A 258 0.08 17.84 5.72
CA GLU A 258 -0.74 18.97 5.27
C GLU A 258 -2.08 18.51 4.72
N ASP A 259 -2.09 17.48 3.86
CA ASP A 259 -3.31 16.86 3.32
C ASP A 259 -4.21 16.33 4.46
N LEU A 260 -3.62 15.57 5.41
CA LEU A 260 -4.34 15.02 6.57
C LEU A 260 -4.88 16.10 7.51
N ALA A 261 -4.12 17.18 7.72
CA ALA A 261 -4.57 18.33 8.52
C ALA A 261 -5.71 19.09 7.82
N GLY A 262 -5.71 19.11 6.49
CA GLY A 262 -6.81 19.63 5.65
C GLY A 262 -8.08 18.77 5.67
N GLY A 263 -8.00 17.54 6.19
CA GLY A 263 -9.12 16.59 6.24
C GLY A 263 -9.20 15.68 5.01
N ASP A 264 -8.17 15.66 4.16
CA ASP A 264 -8.15 14.81 2.97
C ASP A 264 -8.11 13.32 3.36
N VAL A 265 -8.88 12.53 2.62
CA VAL A 265 -8.87 11.07 2.73
C VAL A 265 -7.87 10.55 1.70
N LEU A 266 -6.68 10.19 2.18
CA LEU A 266 -5.65 9.58 1.34
C LEU A 266 -5.93 8.10 1.08
N GLU A 267 -5.21 7.52 0.12
CA GLU A 267 -5.43 6.14 -0.38
C GLU A 267 -5.29 5.02 0.68
N THR A 268 -4.66 5.28 1.82
CA THR A 268 -4.50 4.34 2.93
C THR A 268 -4.53 5.07 4.28
N ASP A 269 -4.56 4.32 5.38
CA ASP A 269 -4.44 4.85 6.73
C ASP A 269 -2.98 5.24 7.02
N TYR A 270 -2.68 6.53 6.91
CA TYR A 270 -1.40 7.08 7.34
C TYR A 270 -1.41 7.35 8.86
N PRO A 271 -0.43 6.84 9.63
CA PRO A 271 -0.31 7.06 11.07
C PRO A 271 0.26 8.46 11.34
N ALA A 272 -0.60 9.48 11.34
CA ALA A 272 -0.19 10.88 11.28
C ALA A 272 0.64 11.32 12.50
N ASP A 273 0.36 10.82 13.71
CA ASP A 273 1.15 11.18 14.89
C ASP A 273 2.57 10.62 14.78
N ARG A 274 2.71 9.39 14.27
CA ARG A 274 4.02 8.80 13.98
C ARG A 274 4.73 9.50 12.83
N LEU A 275 4.04 9.86 11.74
CA LEU A 275 4.65 10.60 10.62
C LEU A 275 5.16 11.97 11.06
N LEU A 276 4.43 12.66 11.96
CA LEU A 276 4.87 13.91 12.55
C LEU A 276 6.14 13.70 13.39
N ALA A 277 6.19 12.65 14.23
CA ALA A 277 7.39 12.31 14.98
C ALA A 277 8.58 11.94 14.07
N ASP A 278 8.32 11.27 12.93
CA ASP A 278 9.34 10.92 11.94
C ASP A 278 9.93 12.18 11.28
N ALA A 279 9.06 13.16 10.96
CA ALA A 279 9.46 14.45 10.41
C ALA A 279 10.32 15.26 11.40
N GLU A 280 9.90 15.34 12.66
CA GLU A 280 10.67 15.99 13.73
C GLU A 280 12.02 15.30 13.94
N ARG A 281 12.07 13.97 13.84
CA ARG A 281 13.31 13.21 13.99
C ARG A 281 14.32 13.55 12.89
N LEU A 282 13.87 13.70 11.65
CA LEU A 282 14.71 14.15 10.53
C LEU A 282 15.25 15.56 10.75
N ILE A 283 14.43 16.47 11.28
CA ILE A 283 14.86 17.84 11.59
C ILE A 283 15.93 17.83 12.67
N ALA A 284 15.70 17.07 13.75
CA ALA A 284 16.65 16.92 14.85
C ALA A 284 17.99 16.33 14.40
N ASP A 285 17.98 15.42 13.42
CA ASP A 285 19.19 14.82 12.83
C ASP A 285 19.73 15.57 11.61
N ARG A 286 19.34 16.85 11.43
CA ARG A 286 19.77 17.73 10.33
C ARG A 286 19.61 17.11 8.94
N GLY A 287 18.54 16.34 8.75
CA GLY A 287 18.20 15.68 7.49
C GLY A 287 18.86 14.32 7.29
N SER A 288 19.62 13.77 8.24
CA SER A 288 20.07 12.39 8.15
C SER A 288 18.92 11.41 8.47
N PRO A 289 18.65 10.39 7.63
CA PRO A 289 17.64 9.37 7.92
C PRO A 289 18.17 8.23 8.81
N LEU A 290 19.46 8.23 9.18
CA LEU A 290 20.09 7.10 9.88
C LEU A 290 19.42 6.80 11.21
N ALA A 291 19.20 7.82 12.03
CA ALA A 291 18.63 7.62 13.35
C ALA A 291 17.14 7.24 13.27
N LEU A 292 16.38 7.91 12.39
CA LEU A 292 15.01 7.56 12.10
C LEU A 292 14.88 6.09 11.67
N HIS A 293 15.71 5.63 10.73
CA HIS A 293 15.71 4.24 10.25
C HIS A 293 15.98 3.24 11.38
N ARG A 294 16.94 3.52 12.27
CA ARG A 294 17.23 2.65 13.43
C ARG A 294 16.06 2.58 14.41
N GLU A 295 15.45 3.71 14.71
CA GLU A 295 14.32 3.83 15.64
C GLU A 295 13.01 3.22 15.10
N ARG A 296 12.92 3.01 13.77
CA ARG A 296 11.76 2.43 13.09
C ARG A 296 11.96 1.00 12.63
N ARG A 297 13.01 0.32 13.07
CA ARG A 297 13.15 -1.13 12.85
C ARG A 297 11.93 -1.88 13.40
N GLY A 298 11.38 -2.81 12.62
CA GLY A 298 10.13 -3.50 12.90
C GLY A 298 8.86 -2.75 12.48
N SER A 299 8.98 -1.49 12.03
CA SER A 299 7.86 -0.63 11.63
C SER A 299 7.99 -0.17 10.17
N ASP A 300 6.88 0.27 9.59
CA ASP A 300 6.86 0.81 8.23
C ASP A 300 7.46 2.20 8.17
N LEU A 301 8.31 2.45 7.18
CA LEU A 301 8.92 3.75 6.96
C LEU A 301 8.66 4.20 5.53
N TRP A 302 8.02 5.38 5.39
CA TRP A 302 7.88 6.05 4.10
C TRP A 302 9.07 6.96 3.88
N LEU A 303 9.81 6.71 2.79
CA LEU A 303 10.95 7.52 2.40
C LEU A 303 10.78 8.02 0.98
N ASN A 304 11.32 9.20 0.71
CA ASN A 304 11.62 9.62 -0.64
C ASN A 304 13.14 9.60 -0.82
N LEU A 305 13.66 8.61 -1.53
CA LEU A 305 15.10 8.47 -1.71
C LEU A 305 15.61 9.50 -2.71
N SER A 306 16.78 10.07 -2.42
CA SER A 306 17.56 10.83 -3.39
C SER A 306 18.61 9.92 -4.03
N ALA A 307 18.29 9.37 -5.20
CA ALA A 307 19.15 8.44 -5.92
C ALA A 307 19.71 9.10 -7.19
N ASP A 308 20.88 9.75 -7.06
CA ASP A 308 21.54 10.52 -8.14
C ASP A 308 20.56 11.49 -8.83
N ARG A 309 20.09 12.46 -8.05
CA ARG A 309 19.12 13.51 -8.45
C ARG A 309 17.72 13.02 -8.82
N ARG A 310 17.48 11.70 -8.88
CA ARG A 310 16.13 11.14 -9.04
C ARG A 310 15.49 10.94 -7.67
N ARG A 311 14.19 11.23 -7.60
CA ARG A 311 13.37 10.97 -6.42
C ARG A 311 12.68 9.63 -6.59
N GLN A 312 12.73 8.80 -5.55
CA GLN A 312 12.08 7.50 -5.53
C GLN A 312 11.35 7.33 -4.20
N THR A 313 10.02 7.48 -4.23
CA THR A 313 9.17 7.14 -3.09
C THR A 313 9.19 5.63 -2.87
N ILE A 314 9.40 5.23 -1.62
CA ILE A 314 9.35 3.84 -1.16
C ILE A 314 8.62 3.75 0.18
N ARG A 315 8.05 2.58 0.46
CA ARG A 315 7.74 2.11 1.81
C ARG A 315 8.65 0.93 2.10
N LEU A 316 9.28 0.92 3.27
CA LEU A 316 10.17 -0.16 3.68
C LEU A 316 9.85 -0.64 5.09
N ARG A 317 10.13 -1.91 5.38
CA ARG A 317 10.17 -2.45 6.75
C ARG A 317 11.44 -3.27 6.90
N ALA A 318 12.26 -2.91 7.88
CA ALA A 318 13.43 -3.68 8.30
C ALA A 318 13.06 -4.58 9.49
N PRO A 319 13.74 -5.71 9.69
CA PRO A 319 13.60 -6.52 10.90
C PRO A 319 13.93 -5.73 12.15
N THR A 320 13.24 -6.02 13.26
CA THR A 320 13.48 -5.39 14.57
C THR A 320 14.93 -5.58 14.99
N GLN A 321 15.46 -6.80 14.81
CA GLN A 321 16.87 -7.13 15.00
C GLN A 321 17.54 -7.23 13.63
N ALA A 322 18.32 -6.21 13.28
CA ALA A 322 19.09 -6.18 12.05
C ALA A 322 20.58 -6.01 12.39
N GLU A 323 21.35 -7.07 12.17
CA GLU A 323 22.80 -7.10 12.31
C GLU A 323 23.44 -7.30 10.93
N GLY A 324 24.42 -6.45 10.59
CA GLY A 324 25.13 -6.54 9.33
C GLY A 324 24.26 -6.31 8.09
N ALA A 325 24.68 -6.93 6.99
CA ALA A 325 24.08 -6.81 5.66
C ALA A 325 22.86 -7.73 5.52
N LEU A 326 21.70 -7.14 5.20
CA LEU A 326 20.44 -7.87 5.07
C LEU A 326 20.15 -8.29 3.62
N PRO A 327 19.59 -9.49 3.36
CA PRO A 327 18.89 -9.76 2.11
C PRO A 327 17.84 -8.70 1.83
N VAL A 328 17.63 -8.38 0.54
CA VAL A 328 16.67 -7.34 0.14
C VAL A 328 15.58 -7.96 -0.73
N LEU A 329 14.33 -7.80 -0.32
CA LEU A 329 13.16 -8.15 -1.11
C LEU A 329 12.52 -6.86 -1.67
N ILE A 330 12.60 -6.66 -2.98
CA ILE A 330 11.92 -5.57 -3.67
C ILE A 330 10.55 -6.05 -4.13
N ALA A 331 9.48 -5.41 -3.67
CA ALA A 331 8.09 -5.76 -3.97
C ALA A 331 7.45 -4.72 -4.93
N LEU A 332 7.14 -5.14 -6.16
CA LEU A 332 6.71 -4.26 -7.25
C LEU A 332 5.21 -4.40 -7.53
N HIS A 333 4.44 -3.38 -7.17
CA HIS A 333 2.97 -3.40 -7.23
C HIS A 333 2.39 -3.47 -8.66
N GLY A 334 1.12 -3.86 -8.79
CA GLY A 334 0.38 -3.84 -10.05
C GLY A 334 -0.02 -2.43 -10.52
N ALA A 335 -0.63 -2.34 -11.70
CA ALA A 335 -1.13 -1.07 -12.21
C ALA A 335 -2.25 -0.51 -11.31
N GLY A 336 -2.22 0.80 -11.05
CA GLY A 336 -3.17 1.46 -10.14
C GLY A 336 -2.79 1.40 -8.65
N GLY A 337 -1.77 0.63 -8.28
CA GLY A 337 -1.21 0.61 -6.92
C GLY A 337 -0.15 1.68 -6.66
N SER A 338 0.42 1.64 -5.45
CA SER A 338 1.53 2.48 -4.99
C SER A 338 2.50 1.66 -4.12
N GLU A 339 3.48 2.32 -3.49
CA GLU A 339 4.36 1.75 -2.46
C GLU A 339 3.59 1.11 -1.28
N ASN A 340 2.31 1.43 -1.13
CA ASN A 340 1.47 0.91 -0.05
C ASN A 340 0.89 -0.49 -0.34
N MET A 341 0.79 -0.89 -1.62
CA MET A 341 -0.02 -2.06 -2.01
C MET A 341 0.41 -3.35 -1.32
N PHE A 342 1.71 -3.66 -1.29
CA PHE A 342 2.21 -4.88 -0.62
C PHE A 342 2.17 -4.83 0.90
N PHE A 343 2.04 -3.63 1.48
CA PHE A 343 1.99 -3.44 2.92
C PHE A 343 0.57 -3.50 3.46
N ASP A 344 -0.41 -3.10 2.65
CA ASP A 344 -1.80 -2.97 3.09
C ASP A 344 -2.73 -4.04 2.48
N ALA A 345 -2.39 -4.56 1.29
CA ALA A 345 -3.16 -5.54 0.53
C ALA A 345 -2.27 -6.72 0.08
N TYR A 346 -2.61 -7.39 -1.02
CA TYR A 346 -1.95 -8.60 -1.54
C TYR A 346 -1.75 -9.67 -0.47
N GLY A 347 -2.86 -10.01 0.18
CA GLY A 347 -2.91 -10.84 1.36
C GLY A 347 -2.73 -10.03 2.64
N ALA A 348 -3.33 -8.84 2.72
CA ALA A 348 -3.35 -7.98 3.90
C ALA A 348 -1.97 -7.70 4.52
N GLY A 349 -0.95 -7.46 3.68
CA GLY A 349 0.41 -7.15 4.12
C GLY A 349 1.30 -8.37 4.42
N ARG A 350 0.81 -9.60 4.20
CA ARG A 350 1.52 -10.83 4.60
C ARG A 350 2.86 -11.03 3.92
N LEU A 351 3.05 -10.54 2.69
CA LEU A 351 4.37 -10.57 2.05
C LEU A 351 5.43 -9.83 2.89
N VAL A 352 5.08 -8.67 3.43
CA VAL A 352 6.00 -7.87 4.23
C VAL A 352 6.31 -8.57 5.55
N GLU A 353 5.28 -9.12 6.21
CA GLU A 353 5.46 -9.90 7.45
C GLU A 353 6.38 -11.09 7.23
N MET A 354 6.10 -11.94 6.24
CA MET A 354 6.88 -13.13 5.92
C MET A 354 8.34 -12.81 5.57
N GLY A 355 8.61 -11.70 4.86
CA GLY A 355 9.96 -11.26 4.54
C GLY A 355 10.72 -10.77 5.78
N VAL A 356 10.06 -9.99 6.63
CA VAL A 356 10.67 -9.44 7.84
C VAL A 356 10.94 -10.53 8.88
N GLU A 357 10.06 -11.51 9.04
CA GLU A 357 10.26 -12.69 9.90
C GLU A 357 11.50 -13.51 9.51
N ARG A 358 11.88 -13.49 8.22
CA ARG A 358 13.10 -14.13 7.69
C ARG A 358 14.36 -13.29 7.86
N GLY A 359 14.25 -12.11 8.47
CA GLY A 359 15.35 -11.18 8.61
C GLY A 359 15.69 -10.43 7.32
N TRP A 360 14.75 -10.28 6.38
CA TRP A 360 14.97 -9.55 5.14
C TRP A 360 14.51 -8.10 5.25
N LEU A 361 15.21 -7.21 4.55
CA LEU A 361 14.73 -5.85 4.30
C LEU A 361 13.67 -5.91 3.18
N VAL A 362 12.43 -5.57 3.48
CA VAL A 362 11.36 -5.51 2.48
C VAL A 362 11.16 -4.07 2.02
N VAL A 363 11.20 -3.83 0.72
CA VAL A 363 11.09 -2.50 0.11
C VAL A 363 10.07 -2.53 -1.03
N ALA A 364 9.02 -1.73 -0.94
CA ALA A 364 8.09 -1.50 -2.03
C ALA A 364 8.32 -0.09 -2.62
N PRO A 365 8.91 0.03 -3.82
CA PRO A 365 9.02 1.32 -4.48
C PRO A 365 7.74 1.68 -5.24
N ARG A 366 7.38 2.97 -5.21
CA ARG A 366 6.37 3.54 -6.12
C ARG A 366 6.90 3.48 -7.54
N GLN A 367 6.14 2.87 -8.45
CA GLN A 367 6.48 2.84 -9.87
C GLN A 367 5.40 3.53 -10.71
N THR A 368 5.80 4.09 -11.84
CA THR A 368 4.89 4.67 -12.83
C THR A 368 4.65 3.70 -13.97
N VAL A 369 3.75 4.02 -14.89
CA VAL A 369 3.59 3.28 -16.15
C VAL A 369 4.88 3.27 -17.00
N LEU A 370 5.77 4.25 -16.79
CA LEU A 370 7.10 4.30 -17.42
C LEU A 370 8.15 3.47 -16.67
N GLY A 371 7.80 2.98 -15.48
CA GLY A 371 8.66 2.19 -14.61
C GLY A 371 9.12 2.92 -13.35
N LEU A 372 10.16 2.35 -12.72
CA LEU A 372 10.83 2.92 -11.57
C LEU A 372 11.59 4.20 -11.96
N PRO A 373 11.33 5.34 -11.28
CA PRO A 373 12.17 6.53 -11.38
C PRO A 373 13.66 6.24 -11.17
N ALA A 374 14.02 5.50 -10.12
CA ALA A 374 15.38 5.00 -9.90
C ALA A 374 15.45 3.52 -10.30
N ASP A 375 16.36 3.18 -11.20
CA ASP A 375 16.61 1.78 -11.55
C ASP A 375 17.13 0.97 -10.35
N LEU A 376 17.13 -0.36 -10.48
CA LEU A 376 17.45 -1.26 -9.36
C LEU A 376 18.83 -0.95 -8.72
N PRO A 377 19.94 -0.78 -9.47
CA PRO A 377 21.21 -0.40 -8.87
C PRO A 377 21.13 0.90 -8.06
N ARG A 378 20.54 1.96 -8.62
CA ARG A 378 20.43 3.26 -7.94
C ARG A 378 19.58 3.18 -6.68
N LEU A 379 18.50 2.40 -6.72
CA LEU A 379 17.66 2.14 -5.54
C LEU A 379 18.46 1.45 -4.43
N LEU A 380 19.20 0.39 -4.76
CA LEU A 380 20.04 -0.35 -3.81
C LEU A 380 21.17 0.53 -3.26
N ASP A 381 21.83 1.32 -4.11
CA ASP A 381 22.88 2.26 -3.71
C ASP A 381 22.35 3.31 -2.73
N ALA A 382 21.12 3.81 -2.92
CA ALA A 382 20.50 4.78 -2.02
C ALA A 382 20.11 4.16 -0.67
N ILE A 383 19.65 2.91 -0.66
CA ILE A 383 19.30 2.17 0.56
C ILE A 383 20.56 1.83 1.38
N GLU A 384 21.63 1.38 0.71
CA GLU A 384 22.86 0.92 1.38
C GLU A 384 23.51 2.00 2.24
N LYS A 385 23.29 3.28 1.90
CA LYS A 385 23.79 4.44 2.66
C LYS A 385 23.27 4.50 4.10
N PHE A 386 22.09 3.98 4.38
CA PHE A 386 21.51 3.98 5.74
C PHE A 386 21.22 2.59 6.32
N GLN A 387 21.22 1.55 5.49
CA GLN A 387 21.02 0.17 5.89
C GLN A 387 21.99 -0.72 5.11
N PRO A 388 22.96 -1.39 5.75
CA PRO A 388 23.79 -2.38 5.05
C PRO A 388 22.92 -3.46 4.41
N ILE A 389 23.18 -3.75 3.13
CA ILE A 389 22.44 -4.73 2.34
C ILE A 389 23.39 -5.80 1.80
N ASP A 390 22.88 -7.02 1.68
CA ASP A 390 23.60 -8.10 1.02
C ASP A 390 23.25 -8.09 -0.47
N ARG A 391 24.14 -7.51 -1.27
CA ARG A 391 23.96 -7.41 -2.74
C ARG A 391 23.96 -8.75 -3.46
N SER A 392 24.40 -9.83 -2.83
CA SER A 392 24.31 -11.20 -3.39
C SER A 392 22.94 -11.83 -3.19
N ARG A 393 22.12 -11.28 -2.28
CA ARG A 393 20.79 -11.79 -1.90
C ARG A 393 19.69 -10.75 -2.15
N VAL A 394 19.67 -10.22 -3.38
CA VAL A 394 18.61 -9.32 -3.87
C VAL A 394 17.54 -10.12 -4.60
N LEU A 395 16.30 -10.01 -4.11
CA LEU A 395 15.13 -10.75 -4.56
C LEU A 395 14.09 -9.76 -5.08
N LEU A 396 13.39 -10.14 -6.15
CA LEU A 396 12.27 -9.35 -6.68
C LEU A 396 10.98 -10.16 -6.63
N VAL A 397 9.90 -9.56 -6.15
CA VAL A 397 8.54 -10.05 -6.34
C VAL A 397 7.75 -8.98 -7.07
N GLY A 398 6.95 -9.36 -8.06
CA GLY A 398 6.11 -8.42 -8.77
C GLY A 398 4.78 -9.03 -9.17
N HIS A 399 3.73 -8.22 -9.07
CA HIS A 399 2.38 -8.58 -9.50
C HIS A 399 1.97 -7.81 -10.76
N SER A 400 1.43 -8.48 -11.79
CA SER A 400 0.88 -7.85 -12.99
C SER A 400 1.88 -6.89 -13.69
N MET A 401 1.64 -5.57 -13.72
CA MET A 401 2.60 -4.57 -14.19
C MET A 401 3.94 -4.63 -13.43
N GLY A 402 3.90 -4.89 -12.12
CA GLY A 402 5.09 -5.07 -11.30
C GLY A 402 5.88 -6.32 -11.65
N ALA A 403 5.23 -7.39 -12.11
CA ALA A 403 5.92 -8.56 -12.67
C ALA A 403 6.70 -8.18 -13.93
N ALA A 404 6.08 -7.38 -14.82
CA ALA A 404 6.76 -6.83 -15.99
C ALA A 404 7.97 -5.96 -15.62
N GLN A 405 7.83 -5.15 -14.57
CA GLN A 405 8.91 -4.32 -14.05
C GLN A 405 10.05 -5.15 -13.43
N ALA A 406 9.73 -6.22 -12.69
CA ALA A 406 10.72 -7.12 -12.10
C ALA A 406 11.57 -7.77 -13.19
N ILE A 407 10.92 -8.28 -14.24
CA ILE A 407 11.59 -8.86 -15.40
C ILE A 407 12.42 -7.82 -16.15
N ARG A 408 11.92 -6.59 -16.31
CA ARG A 408 12.69 -5.50 -16.93
C ARG A 408 13.96 -5.17 -16.15
N GLN A 409 13.89 -5.00 -14.83
CA GLN A 409 15.07 -4.72 -14.01
C GLN A 409 16.06 -5.88 -14.08
N THR A 410 15.58 -7.12 -14.03
CA THR A 410 16.42 -8.31 -14.12
C THR A 410 17.11 -8.42 -15.48
N GLY A 411 16.39 -8.12 -16.58
CA GLY A 411 16.99 -8.12 -17.91
C GLY A 411 18.03 -7.01 -18.12
N SER A 412 17.89 -5.87 -17.43
CA SER A 412 18.86 -4.78 -17.47
C SER A 412 20.06 -5.00 -16.54
N TYR A 413 19.87 -5.71 -15.43
CA TYR A 413 20.87 -5.88 -14.37
C TYR A 413 20.88 -7.32 -13.83
N PRO A 414 21.14 -8.35 -14.67
CA PRO A 414 21.02 -9.74 -14.26
C PRO A 414 21.97 -10.12 -13.11
N ASP A 415 23.18 -9.57 -13.10
CA ASP A 415 24.19 -9.81 -12.04
C ASP A 415 23.83 -9.18 -10.68
N ARG A 416 22.72 -8.43 -10.62
CA ARG A 416 22.23 -7.78 -9.39
C ARG A 416 21.03 -8.48 -8.78
N VAL A 417 20.52 -9.55 -9.40
CA VAL A 417 19.29 -10.22 -8.98
C VAL A 417 19.55 -11.70 -8.77
N ARG A 418 19.24 -12.20 -7.57
CA ARG A 418 19.39 -13.61 -7.21
C ARG A 418 18.21 -14.44 -7.67
N ALA A 419 16.99 -13.93 -7.46
CA ALA A 419 15.76 -14.59 -7.84
C ALA A 419 14.61 -13.61 -8.08
N VAL A 420 13.66 -14.03 -8.92
CA VAL A 420 12.45 -13.27 -9.28
C VAL A 420 11.22 -14.15 -9.15
N ALA A 421 10.20 -13.68 -8.43
CA ALA A 421 8.84 -14.21 -8.47
C ALA A 421 7.94 -13.25 -9.27
N ALA A 422 7.53 -13.67 -10.46
CA ALA A 422 6.65 -12.91 -11.35
C ALA A 422 5.24 -13.52 -11.32
N VAL A 423 4.28 -12.82 -10.72
CA VAL A 423 2.93 -13.34 -10.47
C VAL A 423 1.89 -12.55 -11.27
N GLY A 424 0.97 -13.27 -11.91
CA GLY A 424 -0.18 -12.71 -12.63
C GLY A 424 0.20 -11.77 -13.78
N GLY A 425 1.42 -11.88 -14.30
CA GLY A 425 1.93 -10.96 -15.30
C GLY A 425 3.16 -11.50 -16.01
N GLY A 426 3.68 -10.72 -16.94
CA GLY A 426 4.86 -11.09 -17.70
C GLY A 426 5.62 -9.88 -18.20
N GLY A 427 6.81 -10.10 -18.74
CA GLY A 427 7.64 -9.05 -19.32
C GLY A 427 8.47 -9.56 -20.47
N SER A 428 9.09 -8.64 -21.20
CA SER A 428 10.07 -8.97 -22.23
C SER A 428 11.46 -8.90 -21.63
N ILE A 429 12.28 -9.88 -21.96
CA ILE A 429 13.70 -9.89 -21.63
C ILE A 429 14.44 -9.39 -22.87
N PRO A 430 15.37 -8.42 -22.74
CA PRO A 430 16.21 -7.99 -23.87
C PRO A 430 16.95 -9.19 -24.49
N ALA A 431 17.07 -9.22 -25.82
CA ALA A 431 17.65 -10.38 -26.51
C ALA A 431 19.11 -10.66 -26.13
N ASN A 432 19.83 -9.65 -25.66
CA ASN A 432 21.23 -9.73 -25.23
C ASN A 432 21.40 -9.88 -23.71
N ALA A 433 20.31 -9.97 -22.94
CA ALA A 433 20.40 -10.14 -21.49
C ALA A 433 20.74 -11.59 -21.13
N ASP A 434 21.83 -11.78 -20.37
CA ASP A 434 22.17 -13.09 -19.81
C ASP A 434 21.52 -13.28 -18.44
N VAL A 435 20.35 -13.92 -18.41
CA VAL A 435 19.59 -14.17 -17.18
C VAL A 435 19.77 -15.59 -16.64
N ARG A 436 20.72 -16.38 -17.17
CA ARG A 436 20.89 -17.79 -16.79
C ARG A 436 21.34 -18.00 -15.35
N GLY A 437 21.99 -17.00 -14.75
CA GLY A 437 22.36 -16.99 -13.33
C GLY A 437 21.20 -16.68 -12.37
N VAL A 438 20.05 -16.24 -12.89
CA VAL A 438 18.89 -15.82 -12.09
C VAL A 438 17.88 -16.96 -12.02
N ARG A 439 17.32 -17.19 -10.84
CA ARG A 439 16.21 -18.12 -10.64
C ARG A 439 14.87 -17.42 -10.85
N PHE A 440 13.93 -18.08 -11.53
CA PHE A 440 12.61 -17.53 -11.77
C PHE A 440 11.52 -18.45 -11.25
N LEU A 441 10.56 -17.88 -10.51
CA LEU A 441 9.23 -18.42 -10.34
C LEU A 441 8.27 -17.56 -11.16
N VAL A 442 7.46 -18.20 -11.99
CA VAL A 442 6.41 -17.53 -12.75
C VAL A 442 5.10 -18.20 -12.40
N ALA A 443 4.13 -17.42 -11.96
CA ALA A 443 2.85 -17.93 -11.51
C ALA A 443 1.67 -17.13 -12.04
N ALA A 444 0.52 -17.79 -12.18
CA ALA A 444 -0.76 -17.17 -12.48
C ALA A 444 -1.90 -18.04 -11.96
N GLY A 445 -3.09 -17.45 -11.80
CA GLY A 445 -4.31 -18.22 -11.62
C GLY A 445 -4.86 -18.75 -12.95
N ASP A 446 -5.61 -19.84 -12.92
CA ASP A 446 -6.28 -20.42 -14.11
C ASP A 446 -7.32 -19.47 -14.73
N ARG A 447 -7.90 -18.59 -13.91
CA ARG A 447 -8.88 -17.55 -14.26
C ARG A 447 -8.28 -16.15 -14.38
N ASP A 448 -6.98 -16.02 -14.15
CA ASP A 448 -6.25 -14.78 -14.30
C ASP A 448 -6.12 -14.38 -15.78
N PHE A 449 -6.55 -13.15 -16.12
CA PHE A 449 -6.38 -12.63 -17.49
C PHE A 449 -4.91 -12.47 -17.90
N GLY A 450 -4.00 -12.32 -16.93
CA GLY A 450 -2.55 -12.23 -17.06
C GLY A 450 -1.87 -13.60 -17.28
N ARG A 451 -2.61 -14.71 -17.14
CA ARG A 451 -2.08 -16.08 -17.27
C ARG A 451 -1.32 -16.31 -18.58
N ARG A 452 -1.86 -15.83 -19.71
CA ARG A 452 -1.21 -16.01 -21.01
C ARG A 452 0.15 -15.33 -21.09
N GLN A 453 0.27 -14.13 -20.51
CA GLN A 453 1.52 -13.36 -20.48
C GLN A 453 2.54 -14.00 -19.55
N ALA A 454 2.10 -14.50 -18.39
CA ALA A 454 2.91 -15.24 -17.45
C ALA A 454 3.45 -16.54 -18.08
N ARG A 455 2.58 -17.35 -18.69
CA ARG A 455 3.00 -18.58 -19.38
C ARG A 455 4.00 -18.31 -20.49
N ALA A 456 3.74 -17.30 -21.31
CA ALA A 456 4.64 -16.92 -22.40
C ALA A 456 6.00 -16.42 -21.90
N LEU A 457 6.07 -15.81 -20.70
CA LEU A 457 7.32 -15.44 -20.04
C LEU A 457 8.08 -16.69 -19.60
N ALA A 458 7.42 -17.64 -18.93
CA ALA A 458 8.04 -18.92 -18.52
C ALA A 458 8.66 -19.64 -19.73
N ASP A 459 7.89 -19.80 -20.82
CA ASP A 459 8.36 -20.44 -22.05
C ASP A 459 9.54 -19.68 -22.71
N ARG A 460 9.63 -18.35 -22.55
CA ARG A 460 10.78 -17.56 -23.04
C ARG A 460 12.02 -17.78 -22.20
N LEU A 461 11.86 -17.78 -20.88
CA LEU A 461 12.95 -18.00 -19.93
C LEU A 461 13.56 -19.39 -20.08
N GLU A 462 12.72 -20.42 -20.24
CA GLU A 462 13.17 -21.79 -20.52
C GLU A 462 13.97 -21.86 -21.83
N ARG A 463 13.52 -21.20 -22.90
CA ARG A 463 14.21 -21.18 -24.20
C ARG A 463 15.58 -20.51 -24.17
N VAL A 464 15.80 -19.55 -23.27
CA VAL A 464 17.12 -18.93 -23.08
C VAL A 464 17.98 -19.66 -22.04
N GLY A 465 17.50 -20.80 -21.52
CA GLY A 465 18.22 -21.66 -20.59
C GLY A 465 18.25 -21.16 -19.15
N ALA A 466 17.33 -20.28 -18.74
CA ALA A 466 17.20 -19.85 -17.36
C ALA A 466 16.51 -20.94 -16.50
N ALA A 467 16.78 -20.95 -15.19
CA ALA A 467 16.09 -21.83 -14.24
C ALA A 467 14.70 -21.27 -13.92
N VAL A 468 13.64 -21.99 -14.32
CA VAL A 468 12.25 -21.53 -14.21
C VAL A 468 11.38 -22.55 -13.47
N THR A 469 10.57 -22.07 -12.54
CA THR A 469 9.45 -22.81 -11.93
C THR A 469 8.14 -22.17 -12.38
N TRP A 470 7.31 -22.89 -13.12
CA TRP A 470 5.96 -22.47 -13.49
C TRP A 470 4.93 -23.04 -12.51
N ILE A 471 4.01 -22.21 -12.03
CA ILE A 471 2.90 -22.63 -11.16
C ILE A 471 1.59 -22.02 -11.68
N GLU A 472 0.56 -22.85 -11.85
CA GLU A 472 -0.80 -22.38 -12.10
C GLU A 472 -1.67 -22.72 -10.89
N PHE A 473 -2.40 -21.73 -10.37
CA PHE A 473 -3.31 -21.89 -9.23
C PHE A 473 -4.74 -22.04 -9.71
N GLU A 474 -5.42 -23.09 -9.29
CA GLU A 474 -6.82 -23.33 -9.65
C GLU A 474 -7.76 -22.33 -8.97
N GLN A 475 -8.90 -22.06 -9.61
CA GLN A 475 -9.96 -21.18 -9.12
C GLN A 475 -9.45 -19.81 -8.65
N THR A 476 -8.42 -19.28 -9.31
CA THR A 476 -7.73 -18.09 -8.85
C THR A 476 -7.76 -17.04 -9.95
N GLU A 477 -8.27 -15.85 -9.62
CA GLU A 477 -8.32 -14.71 -10.54
C GLU A 477 -7.14 -13.74 -10.34
N HIS A 478 -7.14 -12.62 -11.06
CA HIS A 478 -6.00 -11.71 -11.18
C HIS A 478 -5.63 -10.96 -9.89
N LEU A 479 -6.59 -10.58 -9.03
CA LEU A 479 -6.29 -9.81 -7.82
C LEU A 479 -5.74 -10.73 -6.72
N GLY A 480 -6.46 -11.82 -6.43
CA GLY A 480 -6.17 -12.77 -5.36
C GLY A 480 -4.96 -13.67 -5.62
N VAL A 481 -4.47 -13.79 -6.86
CA VAL A 481 -3.31 -14.66 -7.18
C VAL A 481 -2.07 -14.30 -6.37
N MET A 482 -1.86 -13.03 -6.04
CA MET A 482 -0.72 -12.64 -5.22
C MET A 482 -0.86 -13.20 -3.80
N GLN A 483 -2.03 -13.08 -3.18
CA GLN A 483 -2.32 -13.67 -1.87
C GLN A 483 -2.18 -15.20 -1.89
N VAL A 484 -2.78 -15.87 -2.87
CA VAL A 484 -2.79 -17.34 -2.98
C VAL A 484 -1.38 -17.91 -3.17
N SER A 485 -0.52 -17.18 -3.87
CA SER A 485 0.82 -17.66 -4.21
C SER A 485 1.89 -17.42 -3.14
N LEU A 486 1.59 -16.68 -2.05
CA LEU A 486 2.59 -16.24 -1.07
C LEU A 486 3.45 -17.38 -0.51
N GLU A 487 2.84 -18.47 -0.06
CA GLU A 487 3.60 -19.61 0.50
C GLU A 487 4.57 -20.20 -0.52
N ARG A 488 4.10 -20.44 -1.76
CA ARG A 488 4.94 -20.98 -2.85
C ARG A 488 6.03 -20.01 -3.28
N VAL A 489 5.74 -18.70 -3.28
CA VAL A 489 6.71 -17.64 -3.56
C VAL A 489 7.80 -17.67 -2.50
N PHE A 490 7.46 -17.71 -1.21
CA PHE A 490 8.45 -17.71 -0.15
C PHE A 490 9.25 -19.00 -0.07
N GLU A 491 8.65 -20.17 -0.28
CA GLU A 491 9.40 -21.43 -0.39
C GLU A 491 10.48 -21.36 -1.49
N PHE A 492 10.14 -20.77 -2.64
CA PHE A 492 11.07 -20.56 -3.75
C PHE A 492 12.17 -19.55 -3.39
N LEU A 493 11.81 -18.43 -2.77
CA LEU A 493 12.77 -17.39 -2.38
C LEU A 493 13.73 -17.90 -1.29
N ASP A 494 13.23 -18.64 -0.31
CA ASP A 494 14.05 -19.25 0.75
C ASP A 494 15.11 -20.18 0.16
N ASP A 495 14.74 -21.01 -0.80
CA ASP A 495 15.69 -21.89 -1.49
C ASP A 495 16.69 -21.11 -2.36
N ALA A 496 16.32 -19.93 -2.86
CA ALA A 496 17.24 -19.08 -3.63
C ALA A 496 18.22 -18.31 -2.75
N VAL A 497 17.87 -18.00 -1.50
CA VAL A 497 18.67 -17.17 -0.58
C VAL A 497 19.67 -18.01 0.23
N ARG A 498 19.44 -19.32 0.33
CA ARG A 498 20.45 -20.32 0.77
C ARG A 498 21.63 -20.35 -0.20
#